data_AF-A0A928IYZ0-F1
#
_entry.id   AF-A0A928IYZ0-F1
#
_cell.length_a   1.000
_cell.length_b   1.000
_cell.length_c   1.000
_cell.angle_alpha   90.00
_cell.angle_beta   90.00
_cell.angle_gamma   90.00
#
_symmetry.space_group_name_H-M   'P 1'
#
loop_
_entity.id
_entity.type
_entity.pdbx_description
1 polymer ?
#
loop_
_entity_poly.entity_id
_entity_poly.type
_entity_poly.pdbx_seq_one_letter_code
_entity_poly.pdbx_strand_id
1 'polypeptide(L)'
;MICQYKTLILDAYGVIFKEYSCKSNEIESLTMDEGFLDFANKIKSKYEIVLLSNDDSEQSKKITAYYGIDEYFSAKIISSEANCKKPSLQIFDITLERIGRKPSECIFVDWDVKSLLAAEEVGISTVLFNRNEDNFDGMTVYSFKELFDIIG
;
A
#
# COMPACT_ATOMS: atom_id res chain seq x y z
N MET A 1 -18.16 -13.34 -2.54
CA MET A 1 -17.08 -13.15 -3.54
C MET A 1 -15.73 -12.79 -2.90
N ILE A 2 -15.60 -12.77 -1.56
CA ILE A 2 -14.44 -12.25 -0.80
C ILE A 2 -13.38 -13.35 -0.49
N CYS A 3 -13.68 -14.62 -0.78
CA CYS A 3 -12.87 -15.77 -0.33
C CYS A 3 -11.54 -15.99 -1.08
N GLN A 4 -11.20 -15.14 -2.06
CA GLN A 4 -10.01 -15.34 -2.92
C GLN A 4 -8.79 -14.52 -2.49
N TYR A 5 -8.99 -13.35 -1.88
CA TYR A 5 -7.89 -12.46 -1.48
C TYR A 5 -7.44 -12.78 -0.06
N LYS A 6 -6.13 -12.74 0.16
CA LYS A 6 -5.47 -13.03 1.44
C LYS A 6 -4.55 -11.91 1.89
N THR A 7 -4.04 -11.11 0.95
CA THR A 7 -3.07 -10.06 1.23
C THR A 7 -3.55 -8.72 0.70
N LEU A 8 -3.45 -7.70 1.54
CA LEU A 8 -3.65 -6.30 1.19
C LEU A 8 -2.29 -5.60 1.17
N ILE A 9 -1.84 -5.19 -0.01
CA ILE A 9 -0.60 -4.46 -0.22
C ILE A 9 -0.96 -2.97 -0.31
N LEU A 10 -0.36 -2.14 0.53
CA LEU A 10 -0.61 -0.71 0.60
C LEU A 10 0.66 0.07 0.23
N ASP A 11 0.52 1.13 -0.57
CA ASP A 11 1.53 2.19 -0.60
C ASP A 11 1.53 3.01 0.70
N ALA A 12 2.65 3.67 0.99
CA ALA A 12 2.76 4.55 2.16
C ALA A 12 2.14 5.94 1.87
N TYR A 13 2.66 6.62 0.86
CA TYR A 13 2.39 8.03 0.58
C TYR A 13 1.14 8.16 -0.28
N GLY A 14 0.36 9.24 -0.16
CA GLY A 14 -0.94 9.38 -0.82
C GLY A 14 -2.03 8.39 -0.37
N VAL A 15 -1.69 7.30 0.32
CA VAL A 15 -2.62 6.28 0.85
C VAL A 15 -2.70 6.38 2.38
N ILE A 16 -1.67 5.92 3.10
CA ILE A 16 -1.60 5.93 4.57
C ILE A 16 -1.25 7.33 5.09
N PHE A 17 -0.26 7.97 4.46
CA PHE A 17 0.11 9.36 4.71
C PHE A 17 -0.46 10.24 3.61
N LYS A 18 -0.98 11.42 3.98
CA LYS A 18 -1.69 12.30 3.02
C LYS A 18 -0.74 12.93 2.01
N GLU A 19 0.55 13.01 2.35
CA GLU A 19 1.60 13.55 1.50
C GLU A 19 2.10 12.50 0.50
N TYR A 20 2.52 12.94 -0.69
CA TYR A 20 3.02 12.08 -1.77
C TYR A 20 4.51 11.71 -1.64
N SER A 21 5.21 12.30 -0.68
CA SER A 21 6.59 11.96 -0.30
C SER A 21 6.94 12.59 1.04
N CYS A 22 7.83 11.94 1.80
CA CYS A 22 8.47 12.57 2.95
C CYS A 22 9.85 13.12 2.55
N LYS A 23 10.12 14.39 2.85
CA LYS A 23 11.50 14.89 2.84
C LYS A 23 12.17 14.37 4.11
N SER A 24 13.34 13.76 3.97
CA SER A 24 14.03 12.91 4.97
C SER A 24 14.26 13.48 6.38
N ASN A 25 13.85 14.72 6.68
CA ASN A 25 14.00 15.37 7.98
C ASN A 25 12.72 15.99 8.55
N GLU A 26 11.54 15.83 7.94
CA GLU A 26 10.30 16.48 8.36
C GLU A 26 9.18 15.48 8.72
N ILE A 27 9.48 14.44 9.51
CA ILE A 27 8.47 13.46 9.94
C ILE A 27 7.29 14.16 10.66
N GLU A 28 7.57 15.25 11.38
CA GLU A 28 6.56 16.04 12.09
C GLU A 28 5.54 16.74 11.17
N SER A 29 5.87 16.97 9.90
CA SER A 29 4.94 17.55 8.93
C SER A 29 4.15 16.50 8.15
N LEU A 30 4.53 15.22 8.26
CA LEU A 30 3.80 14.12 7.67
C LEU A 30 2.48 13.93 8.45
N THR A 31 1.39 13.66 7.74
CA THR A 31 0.07 13.48 8.34
C THR A 31 -0.47 12.12 7.96
N MET A 32 -0.54 11.22 8.92
CA MET A 32 -1.25 9.95 8.74
C MET A 32 -2.75 10.21 8.58
N ASP A 33 -3.39 9.50 7.66
CA ASP A 33 -4.83 9.53 7.50
C ASP A 33 -5.53 8.99 8.76
N GLU A 34 -6.51 9.75 9.25
CA GLU A 34 -7.25 9.43 10.47
C GLU A 34 -8.05 8.12 10.35
N GLY A 35 -8.42 7.71 9.13
CA GLY A 35 -9.14 6.48 8.87
C GLY A 35 -8.27 5.22 8.88
N PHE A 36 -6.93 5.35 8.78
CA PHE A 36 -6.04 4.20 8.61
C PHE A 36 -6.08 3.25 9.81
N LEU A 37 -6.00 3.76 11.05
CA LEU A 37 -5.91 2.90 12.24
C LEU A 37 -7.19 2.10 12.48
N ASP A 38 -8.36 2.72 12.30
CA ASP A 38 -9.65 2.03 12.42
C ASP A 38 -9.80 0.96 11.33
N PHE A 39 -9.44 1.31 10.09
CA PHE A 39 -9.42 0.38 8.96
C PHE A 39 -8.49 -0.81 9.21
N ALA A 40 -7.23 -0.56 9.56
CA ALA A 40 -6.21 -1.57 9.78
C ALA A 40 -6.63 -2.53 10.91
N ASN A 41 -7.21 -2.01 12.00
CA ASN A 41 -7.72 -2.84 13.10
C ASN A 41 -8.88 -3.76 12.70
N LYS A 42 -9.79 -3.30 11.84
CA LYS A 42 -10.91 -4.11 11.35
C LYS A 42 -10.44 -5.16 10.35
N ILE A 43 -9.56 -4.78 9.44
CA ILE A 43 -9.21 -5.59 8.27
C ILE A 43 -8.09 -6.62 8.56
N LYS A 44 -7.24 -6.39 9.57
CA LYS A 44 -6.12 -7.29 9.92
C LYS A 44 -6.52 -8.71 10.31
N SER A 45 -7.80 -8.92 10.66
CA SER A 45 -8.34 -10.26 10.94
C SER A 45 -8.66 -11.06 9.66
N LYS A 46 -8.80 -10.36 8.52
CA LYS A 46 -9.17 -10.93 7.21
C LYS A 46 -8.00 -10.98 6.24
N TYR A 47 -7.05 -10.04 6.36
CA TYR A 47 -5.94 -9.87 5.44
C TYR A 47 -4.61 -9.78 6.17
N GLU A 48 -3.57 -10.36 5.57
CA GLU A 48 -2.19 -9.95 5.84
C GLU A 48 -1.96 -8.59 5.19
N ILE A 49 -1.57 -7.58 5.97
CA ILE A 49 -1.30 -6.25 5.44
C ILE A 49 0.20 -6.12 5.16
N VAL A 50 0.55 -5.65 3.98
CA VAL A 50 1.93 -5.51 3.49
C VAL A 50 2.15 -4.08 3.06
N LEU A 51 3.29 -3.49 3.43
CA LEU A 51 3.71 -2.19 2.93
C LEU A 51 4.59 -2.37 1.69
N LEU A 52 4.25 -1.74 0.57
CA LEU A 52 5.10 -1.66 -0.62
C LEU A 52 5.30 -0.19 -1.00
N SER A 53 6.47 0.37 -0.67
CA SER A 53 6.72 1.81 -0.81
C SER A 53 7.99 2.14 -1.59
N ASN A 54 7.87 3.12 -2.48
CA ASN A 54 9.01 3.77 -3.12
C ASN A 54 9.67 4.75 -2.14
N ASP A 55 10.43 4.21 -1.19
CA ASP A 55 11.06 4.98 -0.13
C ASP A 55 12.53 4.59 0.10
N ASP A 56 13.19 5.38 0.93
CA ASP A 56 14.38 4.97 1.66
C ASP A 56 13.99 4.13 2.89
N SER A 57 14.75 3.06 3.16
CA SER A 57 14.41 2.10 4.21
C SER A 57 14.70 2.59 5.62
N GLU A 58 15.70 3.43 5.83
CA GLU A 58 15.90 4.06 7.14
C GLU A 58 14.77 5.05 7.43
N GLN A 59 14.38 5.82 6.41
CA GLN A 59 13.27 6.76 6.53
C GLN A 59 11.94 6.03 6.80
N SER A 60 11.62 5.00 6.02
CA SER A 60 10.41 4.20 6.20
C SER A 60 10.35 3.57 7.60
N LYS A 61 11.48 3.06 8.13
CA LYS A 61 11.58 2.54 9.50
C LYS A 61 11.30 3.62 10.55
N LYS A 62 11.87 4.81 10.39
CA LYS A 62 11.63 5.93 11.33
C LYS A 62 10.17 6.37 11.33
N ILE A 63 9.55 6.51 10.16
CA ILE A 63 8.16 6.93 10.02
C ILE A 63 7.22 5.89 10.64
N THR A 64 7.36 4.62 10.26
CA THR A 64 6.48 3.55 10.79
C THR A 64 6.60 3.39 12.31
N ALA A 65 7.80 3.55 12.86
CA ALA A 65 8.02 3.56 14.31
C ALA A 65 7.43 4.80 15.00
N TYR A 66 7.56 5.98 14.40
CA TYR A 66 7.02 7.24 14.94
C TYR A 66 5.50 7.19 15.12
N TYR A 67 4.77 6.67 14.12
CA TYR A 67 3.32 6.49 14.21
C TYR A 67 2.89 5.22 14.94
N GLY A 68 3.82 4.34 15.31
CA GLY A 68 3.52 3.09 16.01
C GLY A 68 2.69 2.10 15.17
N ILE A 69 2.92 2.05 13.86
CA ILE A 69 2.12 1.23 12.93
C ILE A 69 2.84 -0.02 12.42
N ASP A 70 4.05 -0.30 12.91
CA ASP A 70 4.81 -1.50 12.54
C ASP A 70 4.04 -2.80 12.76
N GLU A 71 3.20 -2.87 13.80
CA GLU A 71 2.44 -4.07 14.17
C GLU A 71 1.41 -4.51 13.12
N TYR A 72 0.99 -3.61 12.22
CA TYR A 72 0.01 -3.95 11.19
C TYR A 72 0.64 -4.68 10.00
N PHE A 73 1.94 -4.50 9.75
CA PHE A 73 2.58 -4.99 8.55
C PHE A 73 3.25 -6.35 8.76
N SER A 74 2.76 -7.38 8.07
CA SER A 74 3.41 -8.70 8.04
C SER A 74 4.72 -8.66 7.24
N ALA A 75 4.84 -7.75 6.27
CA ALA A 75 6.06 -7.45 5.54
C ALA A 75 6.11 -5.99 5.10
N LYS A 76 7.34 -5.45 4.98
CA LYS A 76 7.62 -4.15 4.39
C LYS A 76 8.62 -4.33 3.24
N ILE A 77 8.22 -3.95 2.03
CA ILE A 77 9.01 -3.98 0.81
C ILE A 77 9.31 -2.53 0.45
N ILE A 78 10.57 -2.13 0.65
CA ILE A 78 11.02 -0.77 0.45
C ILE A 78 11.97 -0.71 -0.73
N SER A 79 11.74 0.22 -1.64
CA SER A 79 12.46 0.24 -2.93
C SER A 79 13.98 0.36 -2.80
N SER A 80 14.50 1.11 -1.82
CA SER A 80 15.95 1.22 -1.61
C SER A 80 16.59 -0.08 -1.11
N GLU A 81 15.86 -0.92 -0.35
CA GLU A 81 16.31 -2.26 0.04
C GLU A 81 16.19 -3.25 -1.12
N ALA A 82 15.15 -3.13 -1.94
CA ALA A 82 14.90 -4.01 -3.08
C ALA A 82 15.77 -3.68 -4.31
N ASN A 83 16.47 -2.53 -4.32
CA ASN A 83 17.19 -1.99 -5.48
C ASN A 83 16.32 -1.88 -6.75
N CYS A 84 15.01 -1.71 -6.57
CA CYS A 84 14.03 -1.61 -7.64
C CYS A 84 12.79 -0.88 -7.08
N LYS A 85 12.06 -0.16 -7.92
CA LYS A 85 10.94 0.68 -7.50
C LYS A 85 9.75 0.56 -8.45
N LYS A 86 8.54 0.82 -7.95
CA LYS A 86 7.35 0.97 -8.78
C LYS A 86 7.56 2.13 -9.77
N PRO A 87 7.09 2.04 -11.03
CA PRO A 87 6.22 1.00 -11.59
C PRO A 87 6.97 -0.16 -12.28
N SER A 88 8.24 -0.44 -11.94
CA SER A 88 8.94 -1.59 -12.52
C SER A 88 8.24 -2.90 -12.13
N LEU A 89 7.90 -3.76 -13.09
CA LEU A 89 7.24 -5.06 -12.83
C LEU A 89 8.00 -5.91 -11.81
N GLN A 90 9.33 -5.84 -11.84
CA GLN A 90 10.22 -6.58 -10.96
C GLN A 90 9.94 -6.33 -9.47
N ILE A 91 9.49 -5.14 -9.06
CA ILE A 91 9.20 -4.88 -7.64
C ILE A 91 7.99 -5.67 -7.16
N PHE A 92 7.02 -5.93 -8.04
CA PHE A 92 5.85 -6.73 -7.72
C PHE A 92 6.21 -8.21 -7.66
N ASP A 93 7.07 -8.69 -8.56
CA ASP A 93 7.61 -10.06 -8.50
C ASP A 93 8.37 -10.30 -7.18
N ILE A 94 9.28 -9.39 -6.81
CA ILE A 94 10.01 -9.43 -5.52
C ILE A 94 9.02 -9.43 -4.35
N THR A 95 7.98 -8.60 -4.43
CA THR A 95 6.96 -8.52 -3.38
C THR A 95 6.25 -9.86 -3.22
N LEU A 96 5.73 -10.43 -4.31
CA LEU A 96 5.00 -11.70 -4.33
C LEU A 96 5.86 -12.87 -3.85
N GLU A 97 7.13 -12.93 -4.27
CA GLU A 97 8.10 -13.93 -3.80
C GLU A 97 8.32 -13.82 -2.28
N ARG A 98 8.55 -12.60 -1.78
CA ARG A 98 8.84 -12.35 -0.37
C ARG A 98 7.68 -12.66 0.56
N ILE A 99 6.44 -12.44 0.09
CA ILE A 99 5.23 -12.75 0.88
C ILE A 99 4.71 -14.17 0.62
N GLY A 100 5.23 -14.88 -0.38
CA GLY A 100 4.82 -16.24 -0.72
C GLY A 100 3.38 -16.36 -1.21
N ARG A 101 2.90 -15.38 -2.00
CA ARG A 101 1.51 -15.30 -2.48
C ARG A 101 1.41 -15.30 -4.00
N LYS A 102 0.28 -15.78 -4.51
CA LYS A 102 -0.06 -15.62 -5.93
C LYS A 102 -0.60 -14.22 -6.20
N PRO A 103 -0.38 -13.64 -7.39
CA PRO A 103 -0.96 -12.34 -7.76
C PRO A 103 -2.48 -12.25 -7.52
N SER A 104 -3.21 -13.31 -7.87
CA SER A 104 -4.67 -13.42 -7.70
C SER A 104 -5.15 -13.40 -6.24
N GLU A 105 -4.26 -13.57 -5.27
CA GLU A 105 -4.56 -13.53 -3.83
C GLU A 105 -4.31 -12.13 -3.22
N CYS A 106 -3.84 -11.18 -4.03
CA CYS A 106 -3.41 -9.86 -3.57
C CYS A 106 -4.31 -8.76 -4.11
N ILE A 107 -4.56 -7.76 -3.25
CA ILE A 107 -5.08 -6.45 -3.65
C ILE A 107 -3.97 -5.43 -3.40
N PHE A 108 -3.66 -4.60 -4.39
CA PHE A 108 -2.72 -3.49 -4.26
C PHE A 108 -3.45 -2.15 -4.27
N VAL A 109 -3.20 -1.34 -3.27
CA VAL A 109 -3.77 0.00 -3.10
C VAL A 109 -2.65 1.03 -3.21
N ASP A 110 -2.76 1.90 -4.21
CA ASP A 110 -1.82 2.98 -4.48
C ASP A 110 -2.61 4.22 -4.93
N TRP A 111 -1.97 5.38 -4.92
CA TRP A 111 -2.48 6.61 -5.52
C TRP A 111 -1.92 6.82 -6.94
N ASP A 112 -0.78 6.20 -7.28
CA ASP A 112 -0.17 6.35 -8.61
C ASP A 112 -0.73 5.34 -9.62
N VAL A 113 -1.51 5.84 -10.58
CA VAL A 113 -2.11 5.04 -11.66
C VAL A 113 -1.06 4.20 -12.42
N LYS A 114 0.16 4.71 -12.63
CA LYS A 114 1.21 3.94 -13.34
C LYS A 114 1.63 2.70 -12.56
N SER A 115 1.70 2.83 -11.24
CA SER A 115 2.01 1.73 -10.34
C SER A 115 0.88 0.70 -10.30
N LEU A 116 -0.38 1.13 -10.37
CA LEU A 116 -1.52 0.23 -10.47
C LEU A 116 -1.52 -0.56 -11.79
N LEU A 117 -1.36 0.11 -12.94
CA LEU A 117 -1.32 -0.57 -14.23
C LEU A 117 -0.20 -1.62 -14.30
N ALA A 118 0.97 -1.32 -13.74
CA ALA A 118 2.06 -2.28 -13.63
C ALA A 118 1.74 -3.47 -12.72
N ALA A 119 0.98 -3.27 -11.64
CA ALA A 119 0.51 -4.35 -10.77
C ALA A 119 -0.55 -5.24 -11.48
N GLU A 120 -1.41 -4.65 -12.31
CA GLU A 120 -2.39 -5.39 -13.12
C GLU A 120 -1.70 -6.29 -14.14
N GLU A 121 -0.61 -5.82 -14.77
CA GLU A 121 0.17 -6.61 -15.74
C GLU A 121 0.73 -7.91 -15.13
N VAL A 122 1.06 -7.90 -13.83
CA VAL A 122 1.49 -9.12 -13.11
C VAL A 122 0.32 -9.92 -12.51
N GLY A 123 -0.92 -9.47 -12.71
CA GLY A 123 -2.15 -10.14 -12.28
C GLY A 123 -2.60 -9.84 -10.85
N ILE A 124 -2.10 -8.76 -10.24
CA ILE A 124 -2.57 -8.28 -8.94
C ILE A 124 -3.83 -7.43 -9.15
N SER A 125 -4.85 -7.62 -8.30
CA SER A 125 -6.03 -6.74 -8.33
C SER A 125 -5.69 -5.38 -7.71
N THR A 126 -6.21 -4.31 -8.28
CA THR A 126 -5.81 -2.94 -7.95
C THR A 126 -6.99 -2.11 -7.46
N VAL A 127 -6.69 -1.17 -6.57
CA VAL A 127 -7.62 -0.12 -6.14
C VAL A 127 -6.87 1.20 -6.13
N LEU A 128 -7.38 2.19 -6.85
CA LEU A 128 -6.88 3.56 -6.75
C LEU A 128 -7.42 4.23 -5.50
N PHE A 129 -6.52 4.69 -4.63
CA PHE A 129 -6.85 5.58 -3.53
C PHE A 129 -6.78 7.04 -4.04
N ASN A 130 -7.91 7.54 -4.52
CA ASN A 130 -7.95 8.69 -5.42
C ASN A 130 -8.14 10.04 -4.72
N ARG A 131 -7.14 10.51 -3.97
CA ARG A 131 -7.21 11.84 -3.34
C ARG A 131 -7.13 13.02 -4.32
N ASN A 132 -6.58 12.79 -5.52
CA ASN A 132 -6.30 13.82 -6.52
C ASN A 132 -7.35 13.91 -7.65
N GLU A 133 -8.39 13.07 -7.61
CA GLU A 133 -9.35 12.94 -8.70
C GLU A 133 -8.70 12.57 -10.06
N ASP A 134 -7.64 11.76 -10.01
CA ASP A 134 -6.99 11.21 -11.19
C ASP A 134 -7.96 10.30 -11.97
N ASN A 135 -7.82 10.28 -13.30
CA ASN A 135 -8.60 9.40 -14.15
C ASN A 135 -8.03 7.99 -14.13
N PHE A 136 -8.84 7.02 -13.69
CA PHE A 136 -8.48 5.61 -13.69
C PHE A 136 -9.71 4.76 -14.03
N ASP A 137 -9.57 3.91 -15.05
CA ASP A 137 -10.62 2.99 -15.49
C ASP A 137 -10.54 1.68 -14.70
N GLY A 138 -10.81 1.79 -13.40
CA GLY A 138 -10.69 0.69 -12.45
C GLY A 138 -11.32 1.01 -11.10
N MET A 139 -11.17 0.10 -10.14
CA MET A 139 -11.74 0.27 -8.81
C MET A 139 -11.10 1.47 -8.12
N THR A 140 -11.93 2.36 -7.60
CA THR A 140 -11.50 3.65 -7.03
C THR A 140 -12.21 3.89 -5.71
N VAL A 141 -11.46 4.36 -4.72
CA VAL A 141 -11.97 4.77 -3.40
C VAL A 141 -11.34 6.10 -2.99
N TYR A 142 -12.05 6.88 -2.19
CA TYR A 142 -11.59 8.19 -1.72
C TYR A 142 -11.25 8.22 -0.22
N SER A 143 -11.54 7.12 0.48
CA SER A 143 -11.30 7.00 1.92
C SER A 143 -11.07 5.55 2.33
N PHE A 144 -10.45 5.36 3.50
CA PHE A 144 -10.34 4.04 4.13
C PHE A 144 -11.71 3.43 4.49
N LYS A 145 -12.73 4.26 4.71
CA LYS A 145 -14.10 3.78 4.91
C LYS A 145 -14.63 3.12 3.64
N GLU A 146 -14.50 3.78 2.50
CA GLU A 146 -14.93 3.21 1.21
C GLU A 146 -14.12 1.96 0.86
N LEU A 147 -12.80 1.98 1.11
CA LEU A 147 -11.96 0.78 0.96
C LEU A 147 -12.50 -0.37 1.82
N PHE A 148 -12.84 -0.13 3.08
CA PHE A 148 -13.46 -1.15 3.92
C PHE A 148 -14.81 -1.63 3.36
N ASP A 149 -15.66 -0.73 2.87
CA ASP A 149 -16.99 -1.09 2.36
C ASP A 149 -16.91 -2.04 1.14
N ILE A 150 -15.82 -2.03 0.38
CA ILE A 150 -15.61 -2.90 -0.79
C ILE A 150 -14.87 -4.21 -0.50
N ILE A 151 -13.90 -4.23 0.44
CA ILE A 151 -13.09 -5.43 0.72
C ILE A 151 -13.36 -6.07 2.09
N GLY A 152 -14.12 -5.41 2.95
CA GLY A 152 -14.27 -5.73 4.37
C GLY A 152 -15.40 -6.66 4.74
#